data_AF-A0A812Z6K6-F1
#
_entry.id   AF-A0A812Z6K6-F1
#
_cell.length_a   1.000
_cell.length_b   1.000
_cell.length_c   1.000
_cell.angle_alpha   90.00
_cell.angle_beta   90.00
_cell.angle_gamma   90.00
#
_symmetry.space_group_name_H-M   'P 1'
#
loop_
_entity.id
_entity.type
_entity.pdbx_description
1 polymer ?
#
loop_
_entity_poly.entity_id
_entity_poly.type
_entity_poly.pdbx_seq_one_letter_code
_entity_poly.pdbx_strand_id
1 'polypeptide(L)'
;MIDEATLDACIRTMIALKAFVAIVLLAYWLDPKPPYCNNETFDVIELYAGRARITRIARAAGYMAVAADQKYDPDENSALNLNSSSGFVLAVLMVLSGSVEGAIAVLGIECSTFVEVNRGSSKRSELLPWGDEEVSSVYEANQATSRTMLWLHRMAFSDRVLL
;
A
#
# COMPACT_ATOMS: atom_id res chain seq x y z
N MET A 1 -18.35 23.46 -0.28
CA MET A 1 -18.55 23.57 1.18
C MET A 1 -18.75 22.14 1.66
N ILE A 2 -17.87 21.63 2.53
CA ILE A 2 -18.02 20.28 3.08
C ILE A 2 -19.12 20.37 4.15
N ASP A 3 -20.17 19.58 4.05
CA ASP A 3 -21.22 19.57 5.07
C ASP A 3 -20.73 18.90 6.38
N GLU A 4 -21.41 19.21 7.47
CA GLU A 4 -21.02 18.78 8.82
C GLU A 4 -21.04 17.25 8.99
N ALA A 5 -21.94 16.56 8.26
CA ALA A 5 -22.01 15.10 8.26
C ALA A 5 -20.78 14.47 7.59
N THR A 6 -20.31 15.06 6.49
CA THR A 6 -19.10 14.64 5.79
C THR A 6 -17.87 14.88 6.65
N LEU A 7 -17.83 15.99 7.40
CA LEU A 7 -16.74 16.27 8.33
C LEU A 7 -16.70 15.27 9.51
N ASP A 8 -17.85 14.94 10.12
CA ASP A 8 -17.91 13.96 11.20
C ASP A 8 -17.53 12.55 10.72
N ALA A 9 -17.97 12.16 9.52
CA ALA A 9 -17.58 10.91 8.89
C ALA A 9 -16.06 10.84 8.66
N CYS A 10 -15.44 11.91 8.16
CA CYS A 10 -13.99 12.02 8.01
C CYS A 10 -13.26 11.88 9.35
N ILE A 11 -13.72 12.56 10.40
CA ILE A 11 -13.12 12.50 11.74
C ILE A 11 -13.20 11.09 12.32
N ARG A 12 -14.37 10.44 12.26
CA ARG A 12 -14.54 9.05 12.71
C ARG A 12 -13.64 8.08 11.95
N THR A 13 -13.54 8.27 10.64
CA THR A 13 -12.65 7.46 9.78
C THR A 13 -11.19 7.65 10.18
N MET A 14 -10.75 8.90 10.45
CA MET A 14 -9.40 9.15 10.94
C MET A 14 -9.12 8.53 12.33
N ILE A 15 -10.10 8.54 13.24
CA ILE A 15 -9.99 7.93 14.57
C ILE A 15 -9.90 6.40 14.45
N ALA A 16 -10.79 5.80 13.66
CA ALA A 16 -10.77 4.36 13.39
C ALA A 16 -9.44 3.93 12.75
N LEU A 17 -8.88 4.75 11.87
CA LEU A 17 -7.59 4.50 11.25
C LEU A 17 -6.43 4.54 12.27
N LYS A 18 -6.45 5.48 13.22
CA LYS A 18 -5.46 5.52 14.32
C LYS A 18 -5.55 4.28 15.19
N ALA A 19 -6.76 3.86 15.56
CA ALA A 19 -6.97 2.65 16.34
C ALA A 19 -6.50 1.41 15.59
N PHE A 20 -6.78 1.33 14.28
CA PHE A 20 -6.32 0.25 13.42
C PHE A 20 -4.79 0.18 13.33
N VAL A 21 -4.12 1.31 13.09
CA VAL A 21 -2.65 1.37 13.08
C VAL A 21 -2.09 0.99 14.45
N ALA A 22 -2.70 1.45 15.54
CA ALA A 22 -2.30 1.06 16.89
C ALA A 22 -2.47 -0.44 17.13
N ILE A 23 -3.55 -1.07 16.63
CA ILE A 23 -3.77 -2.51 16.71
C ILE A 23 -2.73 -3.27 15.87
N VAL A 24 -2.42 -2.81 14.65
CA VAL A 24 -1.39 -3.43 13.80
C VAL A 24 -0.01 -3.34 14.46
N LEU A 25 0.34 -2.18 15.02
CA LEU A 25 1.58 -1.98 15.76
C LEU A 25 1.61 -2.80 17.06
N LEU A 26 0.50 -2.89 17.79
CA LEU A 26 0.40 -3.72 18.99
C LEU A 26 0.52 -5.20 18.65
N ALA A 27 -0.12 -5.66 17.57
CA ALA A 27 -0.01 -7.03 17.08
C ALA A 27 1.42 -7.36 16.65
N TYR A 28 2.07 -6.44 15.92
CA TYR A 28 3.49 -6.56 15.57
C TYR A 28 4.39 -6.57 16.82
N TRP A 29 4.08 -5.76 17.84
CA TRP A 29 4.86 -5.72 19.08
C TRP A 29 4.69 -6.98 19.93
N LEU A 30 3.49 -7.55 19.96
CA LEU A 30 3.18 -8.78 20.70
C LEU A 30 3.79 -10.03 20.05
N ASP A 31 3.98 -10.02 18.73
CA ASP A 31 4.73 -11.04 18.01
C ASP A 31 5.74 -10.38 17.06
N PRO A 32 6.93 -10.00 17.56
CA PRO A 32 7.94 -9.26 16.80
C PRO A 32 8.52 -10.06 15.63
N LYS A 33 8.09 -11.31 15.45
CA LYS A 33 8.47 -12.16 14.33
C LYS A 33 7.29 -12.26 13.38
N PRO A 34 7.25 -11.43 12.32
CA PRO A 34 6.29 -11.67 11.26
C PRO A 34 6.49 -13.12 10.79
N PRO A 35 5.42 -13.93 10.67
CA PRO A 35 5.52 -15.37 10.42
C PRO A 35 6.17 -15.73 9.06
N TYR A 36 6.48 -14.72 8.25
CA TYR A 36 7.04 -14.82 6.91
C TYR A 36 8.56 -14.66 6.87
N CYS A 37 9.18 -14.24 7.98
CA CYS A 37 10.60 -13.99 8.07
C CYS A 37 11.20 -15.02 9.02
N ASN A 38 12.03 -15.94 8.52
CA ASN A 38 12.83 -16.87 9.35
C ASN A 38 13.92 -16.13 10.15
N ASN A 39 13.54 -15.07 10.89
CA ASN A 39 14.39 -14.02 11.46
C ASN A 39 15.16 -13.17 10.41
N GLU A 40 14.76 -13.19 9.13
CA GLU A 40 15.40 -12.40 8.07
C GLU A 40 14.62 -11.10 7.79
N THR A 41 15.34 -9.99 7.67
CA THR A 41 14.77 -8.69 7.27
C THR A 41 14.82 -8.50 5.76
N PHE A 42 13.92 -7.67 5.22
CA PHE A 42 13.94 -7.33 3.79
C PHE A 42 14.71 -6.04 3.51
N ASP A 43 15.60 -6.08 2.53
CA ASP A 43 16.31 -4.90 2.01
C ASP A 43 15.46 -4.19 0.94
N VAL A 44 14.70 -4.95 0.15
CA VAL A 44 13.87 -4.43 -0.95
C VAL A 44 12.47 -5.03 -0.89
N ILE A 45 11.46 -4.18 -0.88
CA ILE A 45 10.05 -4.55 -0.81
C ILE A 45 9.35 -3.96 -2.04
N GLU A 46 8.90 -4.78 -2.97
CA GLU A 46 8.19 -4.36 -4.17
C GLU A 46 6.68 -4.60 -4.00
N LEU A 47 5.90 -3.53 -3.87
CA LEU A 47 4.44 -3.58 -3.76
C LEU A 47 3.81 -3.21 -5.09
N TYR A 48 2.67 -3.84 -5.41
CA TYR A 48 2.07 -3.80 -6.76
C TYR A 48 3.08 -4.27 -7.81
N ALA A 49 3.78 -5.36 -7.49
CA ALA A 49 4.99 -5.78 -8.19
C ALA A 49 4.76 -6.23 -9.64
N GLY A 50 3.54 -6.59 -10.02
CA GLY A 50 3.17 -7.07 -11.35
C GLY A 50 3.96 -8.30 -11.81
N ARG A 51 5.15 -8.07 -12.37
CA ARG A 51 6.09 -9.12 -12.83
C ARG A 51 7.34 -9.25 -11.94
N ALA A 52 7.39 -8.59 -10.79
CA ALA A 52 8.50 -8.60 -9.82
C ALA A 52 9.87 -8.28 -10.45
N ARG A 53 9.93 -7.33 -11.38
CA ARG A 53 11.19 -7.05 -12.09
C ARG A 53 12.23 -6.47 -11.15
N ILE A 54 11.82 -5.58 -10.25
CA ILE A 54 12.74 -4.95 -9.30
C ILE A 54 13.23 -5.98 -8.27
N THR A 55 12.33 -6.79 -7.73
CA THR A 55 12.67 -7.87 -6.80
C THR A 55 13.65 -8.86 -7.43
N ARG A 56 13.45 -9.24 -8.71
CA ARG A 56 14.37 -10.14 -9.41
C ARG A 56 15.77 -9.53 -9.58
N ILE A 57 15.85 -8.24 -9.90
CA ILE A 57 17.13 -7.52 -10.01
C ILE A 57 17.80 -7.42 -8.65
N ALA A 58 17.06 -7.05 -7.60
CA ALA A 58 17.58 -6.95 -6.24
C ALA A 58 18.15 -8.29 -5.74
N ARG A 59 17.41 -9.40 -5.94
CA ARG A 59 17.90 -10.74 -5.62
C ARG A 59 19.14 -11.12 -6.41
N ALA A 60 19.19 -10.78 -7.71
CA ALA A 60 20.37 -11.04 -8.53
C ALA A 60 21.60 -10.24 -8.06
N ALA A 61 21.40 -9.09 -7.41
CA ALA A 61 22.44 -8.29 -6.78
C ALA A 61 22.79 -8.73 -5.34
N GLY A 62 22.14 -9.79 -4.82
CA GLY A 62 22.42 -10.35 -3.49
C GLY A 62 21.60 -9.76 -2.34
N TYR A 63 20.60 -8.91 -2.63
CA TYR A 63 19.72 -8.34 -1.61
C TYR A 63 18.57 -9.29 -1.25
N MET A 64 18.14 -9.22 0.01
CA MET A 64 16.92 -9.87 0.47
C MET A 64 15.71 -9.08 0.01
N ALA A 65 15.05 -9.56 -1.05
CA ALA A 65 13.92 -8.86 -1.65
C ALA A 65 12.63 -9.68 -1.69
N VAL A 66 11.50 -9.01 -1.51
CA VAL A 66 10.15 -9.58 -1.54
C VAL A 66 9.22 -8.77 -2.43
N ALA A 67 8.27 -9.46 -3.07
CA ALA A 67 7.28 -8.86 -3.94
C ALA A 67 5.86 -9.20 -3.43
N ALA A 68 4.95 -8.22 -3.44
CA ALA A 68 3.53 -8.43 -3.18
C ALA A 68 2.67 -7.86 -4.31
N ASP A 69 1.79 -8.70 -4.85
CA ASP A 69 0.83 -8.35 -5.89
C ASP A 69 -0.27 -9.42 -5.95
N GLN A 70 -1.51 -9.01 -6.22
CA GLN A 70 -2.62 -9.95 -6.40
C GLN A 70 -2.38 -10.94 -7.54
N LYS A 71 -1.53 -10.61 -8.52
CA LYS A 71 -1.19 -11.51 -9.63
C LYS A 71 -0.44 -12.77 -9.20
N TYR A 72 0.11 -12.81 -7.98
CA TYR A 72 0.76 -14.00 -7.45
C TYR A 72 -0.21 -14.97 -6.78
N ASP A 73 -1.39 -14.51 -6.40
CA ASP A 73 -2.45 -15.32 -5.83
C ASP A 73 -3.81 -14.77 -6.28
N PRO A 74 -4.43 -15.38 -7.29
CA PRO A 74 -5.63 -14.85 -7.94
C PRO A 74 -6.92 -14.99 -7.11
N ASP A 75 -6.84 -15.50 -5.87
CA ASP A 75 -7.99 -15.51 -4.96
C ASP A 75 -8.41 -14.07 -4.61
N GLU A 76 -9.71 -13.77 -4.71
CA GLU A 76 -10.27 -12.46 -4.32
C GLU A 76 -10.03 -12.16 -2.84
N ASN A 77 -9.94 -13.19 -2.00
CA ASN A 77 -9.63 -13.09 -0.58
C ASN A 77 -8.13 -13.17 -0.27
N SER A 78 -7.28 -13.14 -1.30
CA SER A 78 -5.84 -13.22 -1.12
C SER A 78 -5.32 -12.06 -0.26
N ALA A 79 -4.48 -12.40 0.71
CA ALA A 79 -3.71 -11.40 1.44
C ALA A 79 -2.73 -10.64 0.53
N LEU A 80 -2.45 -11.12 -0.69
CA LEU A 80 -1.61 -10.41 -1.68
C LEU A 80 -2.39 -9.34 -2.46
N ASN A 81 -3.73 -9.30 -2.32
CA ASN A 81 -4.54 -8.20 -2.83
C ASN A 81 -4.37 -6.97 -1.96
N LEU A 82 -3.42 -6.09 -2.32
CA LEU A 82 -3.11 -4.84 -1.62
C LEU A 82 -4.28 -3.83 -1.54
N ASN A 83 -5.29 -4.01 -2.40
CA ASN A 83 -6.53 -3.23 -2.41
C ASN A 83 -7.57 -3.78 -1.42
N SER A 84 -7.37 -4.97 -0.85
CA SER A 84 -8.17 -5.53 0.25
C SER A 84 -7.67 -5.08 1.63
N SER A 85 -8.53 -5.02 2.64
CA SER A 85 -8.11 -4.61 3.99
C SER A 85 -7.01 -5.51 4.56
N SER A 86 -7.07 -6.82 4.31
CA SER A 86 -6.04 -7.79 4.73
C SER A 86 -4.71 -7.54 4.01
N GLY A 87 -4.72 -7.31 2.69
CA GLY A 87 -3.49 -7.03 1.95
C GLY A 87 -2.85 -5.69 2.30
N PHE A 88 -3.66 -4.70 2.71
CA PHE A 88 -3.13 -3.47 3.28
C PHE A 88 -2.39 -3.71 4.60
N VAL A 89 -2.94 -4.52 5.50
CA VAL A 89 -2.25 -4.92 6.74
C VAL A 89 -0.97 -5.66 6.43
N LEU A 90 -1.02 -6.65 5.53
CA LEU A 90 0.15 -7.42 5.13
C LEU A 90 1.27 -6.50 4.65
N ALA A 91 0.92 -5.56 3.79
CA ALA A 91 1.92 -4.67 3.23
C ALA A 91 2.52 -3.74 4.31
N VAL A 92 1.73 -3.27 5.29
CA VAL A 92 2.26 -2.51 6.44
C VAL A 92 3.25 -3.38 7.21
N LEU A 93 2.89 -4.63 7.50
CA LEU A 93 3.77 -5.58 8.18
C LEU A 93 5.05 -5.83 7.39
N MET A 94 4.98 -5.99 6.07
CA MET A 94 6.16 -6.19 5.23
C MET A 94 7.13 -5.01 5.35
N VAL A 95 6.62 -3.77 5.32
CA VAL A 95 7.49 -2.58 5.48
C VAL A 95 8.06 -2.48 6.89
N LEU A 96 7.28 -2.80 7.92
CA LEU A 96 7.78 -2.87 9.29
C LEU A 96 8.82 -3.99 9.49
N SER A 97 8.81 -5.01 8.63
CA SER A 97 9.80 -6.10 8.59
C SER A 97 11.07 -5.75 7.79
N GLY A 98 11.18 -4.52 7.30
CA GLY A 98 12.35 -4.03 6.58
C GLY A 98 13.60 -4.00 7.47
N SER A 99 14.78 -4.06 6.84
CA SER A 99 16.06 -3.90 7.53
C SER A 99 16.16 -2.57 8.28
N VAL A 100 16.69 -2.62 9.51
CA VAL A 100 16.93 -1.44 10.35
C VAL A 100 18.01 -0.52 9.74
N GLU A 101 18.92 -1.10 8.94
CA GLU A 101 19.95 -0.34 8.22
C GLU A 101 19.38 0.44 7.03
N GLY A 102 18.12 0.20 6.69
CA GLY A 102 17.38 0.86 5.63
C GLY A 102 16.80 -0.14 4.64
N ALA A 103 15.48 -0.19 4.55
CA ALA A 103 14.76 -0.93 3.52
C ALA A 103 14.23 0.02 2.44
N ILE A 104 14.26 -0.43 1.19
CA ILE A 104 13.68 0.29 0.05
C ILE A 104 12.32 -0.32 -0.28
N ALA A 105 11.26 0.45 -0.04
CA ALA A 105 9.92 0.11 -0.51
C ALA A 105 9.68 0.74 -1.90
N VAL A 106 9.44 -0.10 -2.90
CA VAL A 106 9.13 0.30 -4.29
C VAL A 106 7.64 0.08 -4.54
N LEU A 107 6.97 1.12 -5.05
CA LEU A 107 5.52 1.16 -5.23
C LEU A 107 5.18 1.21 -6.73
N GLY A 108 4.72 0.10 -7.29
CA GLY A 108 4.35 -0.06 -8.69
C GLY A 108 2.88 0.24 -9.01
N ILE A 109 2.32 1.34 -8.51
CA ILE A 109 0.89 1.66 -8.66
C ILE A 109 0.50 1.72 -10.15
N GLU A 110 -0.69 1.22 -10.48
CA GLU A 110 -1.23 1.29 -11.83
C GLU A 110 -1.42 2.74 -12.30
N CYS A 111 -0.47 3.22 -13.10
CA CYS A 111 -0.47 4.59 -13.62
C CYS A 111 -1.20 4.73 -14.96
N SER A 112 -1.60 3.62 -15.59
CA SER A 112 -2.23 3.56 -16.91
C SER A 112 -3.53 4.38 -16.99
N THR A 113 -4.22 4.59 -15.87
CA THR A 113 -5.48 5.37 -15.81
C THR A 113 -5.26 6.88 -15.68
N PHE A 114 -4.03 7.30 -15.36
CA PHE A 114 -3.65 8.70 -15.15
C PHE A 114 -2.97 9.34 -16.37
N VAL A 115 -2.59 8.54 -17.37
CA VAL A 115 -1.96 9.07 -18.59
C VAL A 115 -3.00 9.71 -19.51
N GLU A 116 -2.59 10.76 -20.23
CA GLU A 116 -3.50 11.53 -21.09
C GLU A 116 -4.17 10.68 -22.17
N VAL A 117 -3.45 9.68 -22.69
CA VAL A 117 -3.94 8.74 -23.71
C VAL A 117 -5.16 7.95 -23.22
N ASN A 118 -5.29 7.70 -21.92
CA ASN A 118 -6.43 6.96 -21.36
C ASN A 118 -7.63 7.86 -21.00
N ARG A 119 -7.55 9.19 -21.21
CA ARG A 119 -8.66 10.10 -20.84
C ARG A 119 -9.99 9.77 -21.53
N GLY A 120 -9.96 9.20 -22.73
CA GLY A 120 -11.17 8.78 -23.43
C GLY A 120 -11.94 7.69 -22.68
N SER A 121 -11.23 6.73 -22.07
CA SER A 121 -11.84 5.63 -21.33
C SER A 121 -11.99 5.94 -19.84
N SER A 122 -10.96 6.55 -19.23
CA SER A 122 -10.97 6.87 -17.80
C SER A 122 -11.82 8.10 -17.46
N LYS A 123 -12.17 8.92 -18.46
CA LYS A 123 -12.84 10.22 -18.32
C LYS A 123 -12.17 11.19 -17.33
N ARG A 124 -10.91 10.94 -16.97
CA ARG A 124 -10.14 11.85 -16.09
C ARG A 124 -9.90 13.18 -16.80
N SER A 125 -10.07 14.26 -16.06
CA SER A 125 -9.77 15.63 -16.50
C SER A 125 -9.34 16.48 -15.31
N GLU A 126 -8.92 17.72 -15.55
CA GLU A 126 -8.61 18.66 -14.47
C GLU A 126 -9.81 18.89 -13.53
N LEU A 127 -11.03 18.88 -14.08
CA LEU A 127 -12.28 19.04 -13.31
C LEU A 127 -12.78 17.73 -12.69
N LEU A 128 -12.37 16.58 -13.23
CA LEU A 128 -12.74 15.26 -12.74
C LEU A 128 -11.48 14.40 -12.55
N PRO A 129 -10.67 14.69 -11.52
CA PRO A 129 -9.38 14.02 -11.32
C PRO A 129 -9.53 12.52 -11.01
N TRP A 130 -10.67 12.12 -10.43
CA TRP A 130 -11.00 10.74 -10.10
C TRP A 130 -11.48 9.92 -11.31
N GLY A 131 -11.90 10.59 -12.39
CA GLY A 131 -12.40 9.92 -13.60
C GLY A 131 -13.75 9.25 -13.40
N ASP A 132 -14.04 8.28 -14.25
CA ASP A 132 -15.22 7.43 -14.20
C ASP A 132 -14.96 6.18 -13.34
N GLU A 133 -15.46 6.19 -12.11
CA GLU A 133 -15.27 5.09 -11.16
C GLU A 133 -16.11 3.86 -11.48
N GLU A 134 -17.04 3.92 -12.43
CA GLU A 134 -17.73 2.73 -12.94
C GLU A 134 -16.79 1.84 -13.77
N VAL A 135 -15.67 2.40 -14.25
CA VAL A 135 -14.61 1.65 -14.93
C VAL A 135 -13.71 1.00 -13.87
N SER A 136 -13.69 -0.33 -13.82
CA SER A 136 -12.97 -1.10 -12.79
C SER A 136 -11.50 -0.70 -12.63
N SER A 137 -10.77 -0.49 -13.74
CA SER A 137 -9.37 -0.07 -13.67
C SER A 137 -9.19 1.32 -13.05
N VAL A 138 -10.14 2.24 -13.26
CA VAL A 138 -10.11 3.57 -12.65
C VAL A 138 -10.37 3.46 -11.15
N TYR A 139 -11.38 2.68 -10.76
CA TYR A 139 -11.70 2.40 -9.36
C TYR A 139 -10.53 1.78 -8.60
N GLU A 140 -9.95 0.69 -9.14
CA GLU A 140 -8.83 -0.02 -8.53
C GLU A 140 -7.59 0.88 -8.41
N ALA A 141 -7.31 1.69 -9.44
CA ALA A 141 -6.21 2.66 -9.40
C ALA A 141 -6.44 3.75 -8.34
N ASN A 142 -7.65 4.31 -8.24
CA ASN A 142 -8.00 5.30 -7.21
C ASN A 142 -7.83 4.72 -5.79
N GLN A 143 -8.26 3.47 -5.60
CA GLN A 143 -8.12 2.78 -4.32
C GLN A 143 -6.65 2.54 -3.96
N ALA A 144 -5.85 2.03 -4.90
CA ALA A 144 -4.42 1.79 -4.73
C ALA A 144 -3.66 3.09 -4.42
N THR A 145 -3.95 4.17 -5.16
CA THR A 145 -3.37 5.50 -4.92
C THR A 145 -3.76 6.03 -3.54
N SER A 146 -5.03 5.98 -3.17
CA SER A 146 -5.50 6.50 -1.87
C SER A 146 -4.84 5.78 -0.68
N ARG A 147 -4.72 4.45 -0.77
CA ARG A 147 -4.03 3.63 0.24
C ARG A 147 -2.55 3.94 0.32
N THR A 148 -1.90 4.10 -0.83
CA THR A 148 -0.47 4.43 -0.89
C THR A 148 -0.20 5.83 -0.36
N MET A 149 -1.08 6.80 -0.62
CA MET A 149 -0.96 8.14 -0.03
C MET A 149 -1.12 8.11 1.48
N LEU A 150 -2.06 7.31 1.99
CA LEU A 150 -2.23 7.15 3.43
C LEU A 150 -0.97 6.57 4.08
N TRP A 151 -0.34 5.61 3.42
CA TRP A 151 0.95 5.07 3.84
C TRP A 151 2.06 6.10 3.84
N LEU A 152 2.27 6.79 2.71
CA LEU A 152 3.31 7.80 2.57
C LEU A 152 3.16 8.90 3.61
N HIS A 153 1.91 9.34 3.84
CA HIS A 153 1.61 10.29 4.91
C HIS A 153 2.03 9.70 6.27
N ARG A 154 1.62 8.48 6.62
CA ARG A 154 1.97 7.90 7.93
C ARG A 154 3.46 7.64 8.11
N MET A 155 4.18 7.20 7.07
CA MET A 155 5.63 7.02 7.11
C MET A 155 6.35 8.36 7.26
N ALA A 156 5.97 9.38 6.50
CA ALA A 156 6.55 10.73 6.59
C ALA A 156 6.32 11.40 7.96
N PHE A 157 5.26 11.03 8.69
CA PHE A 157 5.00 11.51 10.05
C PHE A 157 5.56 10.59 11.15
N SER A 158 6.10 9.43 10.79
CA SER A 158 6.64 8.44 11.74
C SER A 158 8.10 8.67 12.13
N ASP A 159 8.73 9.76 11.66
CA ASP A 159 10.03 10.28 12.12
C ASP A 159 10.11 10.58 13.63
N ARG A 160 9.09 10.21 14.42
CA ARG A 160 8.97 10.46 15.86
C ARG A 160 8.60 9.24 16.73
N VAL A 161 8.58 8.01 16.21
CA VAL A 161 8.23 6.82 17.01
C VAL A 161 9.45 5.94 17.38
N LEU A 162 10.65 6.35 17.01
CA LEU A 162 11.90 5.74 17.50
C LEU A 162 12.72 6.75 18.30
N LEU A 163 12.31 6.96 19.56
CA LEU A 163 13.19 7.25 20.69
C LEU A 163 12.74 6.38 21.87
#